data_AF-A0A8H4CVX9-F1
#
_entry.id   AF-A0A8H4CVX9-F1
#
_cell.length_a   1.000
_cell.length_b   1.000
_cell.length_c   1.000
_cell.angle_alpha   90.00
_cell.angle_beta   90.00
_cell.angle_gamma   90.00
#
_symmetry.space_group_name_H-M   'P 1'
#
loop_
_entity.id
_entity.type
_entity.pdbx_description
1 polymer ?
#
loop_
_entity_poly.entity_id
_entity_poly.type
_entity_poly.pdbx_seq_one_letter_code
_entity_poly.pdbx_strand_id
1 'polypeptide(L)'
;MLPFLLFLAVHAASLGAAAPNLPRDIPIAISDPAASDPANPPSSFKALWRPDGQNPFSGNIPLLASACRNPWEKPSRECADAAIAQSGLVAFGGGTIKYEDGSCNPYKNIIETAAWDAVTLARFAKAVPTTGRQIPTWRTYIGPDFAEYQDRISQNFQRAEEFKGKKSFDIILSCKDTKDQCKTRIDGKAAGGWFGWKYQHVTLCPVFFELRTLDDTFELLEDGLERGELKYAQEAEWQANTGQYLLHEIMHLDAVGIPKIDDQRVEEGGRGPRAYGPYYVDRLAQRPLNQKGGGQRSSLNADNYAWLPNSLYFYDSINYFPKPPQYGKWGSEIGTLGSGEHQRMQNGFPVDLGYMDFNVSSWTQAEIEARAAPTFEGMKNPLLATIAPLVEPIPDPECSFEGPAFSQPEAEEHINNFYSNSAYWENVIVSPLPNGTAETSDGNPKSSGTSYPYKITGSGDRLWLGLMYSRESCTGTFRFTLGKTDEEKRDYCRARFRTILNGCQTDMTTAKKGGILNAGCGTYGVIASKDDPFSMEKWYGDLGTLVCEDTLAVDESPLRGTCTCWYSNYPGLTEVYKMPPSKQCKSGDVNLKELFNN
;
A
#
# COMPACT_ATOMS: atom_id res chain seq x y z
N MET A 1 13.36 28.73 76.82
CA MET A 1 12.44 29.42 75.89
C MET A 1 12.51 28.70 74.55
N LEU A 2 11.53 27.80 74.37
CA LEU A 2 11.22 27.00 73.18
C LEU A 2 9.69 27.08 73.09
N PRO A 3 9.07 27.31 71.93
CA PRO A 3 7.67 26.93 71.73
C PRO A 3 7.63 25.74 70.75
N PHE A 4 7.23 24.56 71.22
CA PHE A 4 5.85 24.04 71.20
C PHE A 4 5.32 23.82 69.78
N LEU A 5 5.38 22.55 69.35
CA LEU A 5 4.65 21.98 68.23
C LEU A 5 3.14 22.08 68.48
N LEU A 6 2.41 22.60 67.49
CA LEU A 6 0.96 22.46 67.39
C LEU A 6 0.66 21.61 66.13
N PHE A 7 0.03 20.46 66.35
CA PHE A 7 -0.52 19.59 65.31
C PHE A 7 -1.72 20.28 64.65
N LEU A 8 -1.68 20.45 63.32
CA LEU A 8 -2.86 20.72 62.50
C LEU A 8 -3.05 19.56 61.53
N ALA A 9 -4.07 18.74 61.79
CA ALA A 9 -4.53 17.70 60.89
C ALA A 9 -5.32 18.35 59.75
N VAL A 10 -4.71 18.47 58.58
CA VAL A 10 -5.43 18.79 57.33
C VAL A 10 -5.97 17.49 56.75
N HIS A 11 -7.29 17.32 56.79
CA HIS A 11 -7.98 16.32 56.00
C HIS A 11 -7.86 16.73 54.52
N ALA A 12 -6.95 16.10 53.78
CA ALA A 12 -6.94 16.15 52.33
C ALA A 12 -8.10 15.29 51.82
N ALA A 13 -9.23 15.93 51.50
CA ALA A 13 -10.27 15.33 50.68
C ALA A 13 -9.68 15.09 49.28
N SER A 14 -9.46 13.82 48.94
CA SER A 14 -9.16 13.41 47.57
C SER A 14 -10.39 13.68 46.70
N LEU A 15 -10.32 14.74 45.90
CA LEU A 15 -11.22 14.93 44.76
C LEU A 15 -10.94 13.78 43.77
N GLY A 16 -11.69 12.69 43.89
CA GLY A 16 -11.78 11.67 42.87
C GLY A 16 -12.39 12.30 41.63
N ALA A 17 -11.56 12.63 40.65
CA ALA A 17 -12.02 12.98 39.32
C ALA A 17 -12.78 11.78 38.76
N ALA A 18 -14.11 11.90 38.67
CA ALA A 18 -14.94 10.93 37.99
C ALA A 18 -14.52 10.89 36.52
N ALA A 19 -13.90 9.79 36.12
CA ALA A 19 -13.59 9.53 34.71
C ALA A 19 -14.90 9.60 33.90
N PRO A 20 -14.89 10.24 32.72
CA PRO A 20 -16.07 10.32 31.88
C PRO A 20 -16.57 8.91 31.53
N ASN A 21 -17.87 8.67 31.72
CA ASN A 21 -18.54 7.46 31.27
C ASN A 21 -18.49 7.39 29.74
N LEU A 22 -17.41 6.82 29.21
CA LEU A 22 -17.35 6.32 27.84
C LEU A 22 -18.33 5.15 27.71
N PRO A 23 -18.99 4.97 26.56
CA PRO A 23 -19.73 3.74 26.26
C PRO A 23 -18.80 2.56 26.54
N ARG A 24 -19.17 1.67 27.46
CA ARG A 24 -18.37 0.47 27.71
C ARG A 24 -18.41 -0.37 26.45
N ASP A 25 -17.30 -0.38 25.73
CA ASP A 25 -17.00 -1.39 24.72
C ASP A 25 -17.34 -2.79 25.26
N ILE A 26 -17.67 -3.71 24.35
CA ILE A 26 -17.89 -5.13 24.65
C ILE A 26 -16.80 -5.60 25.64
N PRO A 27 -17.15 -6.27 26.76
CA PRO A 27 -16.16 -6.70 27.74
C PRO A 27 -15.12 -7.63 27.08
N ILE A 28 -13.94 -7.11 26.77
CA ILE A 28 -12.83 -7.90 26.24
C ILE A 28 -12.12 -8.55 27.41
N ALA A 29 -11.99 -9.87 27.37
CA ALA A 29 -11.23 -10.62 28.37
C ALA A 29 -9.75 -10.27 28.23
N ILE A 30 -9.19 -9.52 29.19
CA ILE A 30 -7.79 -9.09 29.14
C ILE A 30 -6.81 -10.28 29.09
N SER A 31 -7.20 -11.43 29.65
CA SER A 31 -6.41 -12.67 29.65
C SER A 31 -6.51 -13.48 28.36
N ASP A 32 -7.56 -13.26 27.56
CA ASP A 32 -7.78 -13.93 26.28
C ASP A 32 -8.55 -12.99 25.34
N PRO A 33 -7.88 -11.97 24.78
CA PRO A 33 -8.52 -11.02 23.87
C PRO A 33 -9.08 -11.69 22.60
N ALA A 34 -8.51 -12.83 22.19
CA ALA A 34 -8.99 -13.59 21.04
C ALA A 34 -10.36 -14.25 21.28
N ALA A 35 -10.77 -14.46 22.54
CA ALA A 35 -12.13 -14.91 22.86
C ALA A 35 -13.21 -13.88 22.46
N SER A 36 -12.80 -12.63 22.20
CA SER A 36 -13.69 -11.55 21.71
C SER A 36 -13.63 -11.37 20.19
N ASP A 37 -12.86 -12.21 19.48
CA ASP A 37 -12.85 -12.22 18.01
C ASP A 37 -14.27 -12.51 17.47
N PRO A 38 -14.68 -11.86 16.38
CA PRO A 38 -15.99 -12.10 15.82
C PRO A 38 -16.10 -13.54 15.29
N ALA A 39 -17.20 -14.21 15.63
CA ALA A 39 -17.47 -15.57 15.18
C ALA A 39 -17.61 -15.67 13.65
N ASN A 40 -18.06 -14.59 13.00
CA ASN A 40 -18.15 -14.47 11.56
C ASN A 40 -17.27 -13.31 11.08
N PRO A 41 -16.45 -13.51 10.04
CA PRO A 41 -15.70 -12.44 9.40
C PRO A 41 -16.61 -11.28 8.98
N PRO A 42 -16.19 -10.02 9.18
CA PRO A 42 -16.87 -8.90 8.53
C PRO A 42 -16.71 -9.04 7.01
N SER A 43 -17.74 -8.65 6.24
CA SER A 43 -17.71 -8.73 4.76
C SER A 43 -16.83 -7.66 4.10
N SER A 44 -16.29 -6.72 4.87
CA SER A 44 -15.32 -5.70 4.46
C SER A 44 -14.71 -5.10 5.71
N PHE A 45 -13.46 -4.64 5.64
CA PHE A 45 -12.88 -3.91 6.75
C PHE A 45 -13.17 -2.43 6.64
N LYS A 46 -13.39 -1.79 7.78
CA LYS A 46 -13.20 -0.35 7.86
C LYS A 46 -11.70 -0.14 7.91
N ALA A 47 -11.04 -0.06 6.74
CA ALA A 47 -9.65 0.39 6.69
C ALA A 47 -9.58 1.68 7.51
N LEU A 48 -8.88 1.64 8.64
CA LEU A 48 -8.66 2.87 9.41
C LEU A 48 -7.83 3.75 8.50
N TRP A 49 -8.42 4.82 8.01
CA TRP A 49 -7.82 5.60 6.95
C TRP A 49 -6.43 6.06 7.38
N ARG A 50 -5.43 5.83 6.51
CA ARG A 50 -4.24 6.69 6.51
C ARG A 50 -4.78 8.13 6.50
N PRO A 51 -4.26 9.04 7.35
CA PRO A 51 -4.84 10.36 7.53
C PRO A 51 -5.16 10.99 6.17
N ASP A 52 -6.44 11.29 5.95
CA ASP A 52 -7.03 11.64 4.65
C ASP A 52 -6.10 12.54 3.82
N GLY A 53 -5.67 12.07 2.65
CA GLY A 53 -4.82 12.84 1.75
C GLY A 53 -3.90 12.00 0.87
N GLN A 54 -3.19 12.69 -0.03
CA GLN A 54 -2.13 12.11 -0.85
C GLN A 54 -0.96 11.68 0.03
N ASN A 55 -0.25 10.61 -0.38
CA ASN A 55 0.96 10.16 0.31
C ASN A 55 1.91 11.35 0.49
N PRO A 56 2.22 11.76 1.74
CA PRO A 56 2.97 12.97 2.01
C PRO A 56 4.46 12.85 1.63
N PHE A 57 4.89 11.69 1.17
CA PHE A 57 6.22 11.41 0.64
C PHE A 57 6.22 11.23 -0.89
N SER A 58 5.06 11.16 -1.54
CA SER A 58 4.96 10.88 -2.99
C SER A 58 5.76 11.86 -3.83
N GLY A 59 6.62 11.35 -4.70
CA GLY A 59 7.34 12.12 -5.71
C GLY A 59 8.47 13.01 -5.15
N ASN A 60 8.62 13.12 -3.82
CA ASN A 60 9.23 14.28 -3.18
C ASN A 60 10.39 13.94 -2.22
N ILE A 61 10.91 12.71 -2.19
CA ILE A 61 12.10 12.39 -1.38
C ILE A 61 13.37 12.92 -2.08
N PRO A 62 14.05 13.95 -1.54
CA PRO A 62 15.23 14.52 -2.20
C PRO A 62 16.48 13.65 -1.95
N LEU A 63 17.46 13.77 -2.86
CA LEU A 63 18.80 13.25 -2.64
C LEU A 63 19.55 14.10 -1.60
N LEU A 64 20.40 13.44 -0.81
CA LEU A 64 21.38 14.09 0.02
C LEU A 64 22.36 14.89 -0.86
N ALA A 65 22.80 16.05 -0.37
CA ALA A 65 23.76 16.88 -1.10
C ALA A 65 25.04 16.08 -1.39
N SER A 66 25.59 16.19 -2.60
CA SER A 66 26.77 15.42 -3.04
C SER A 66 28.04 15.67 -2.21
N ALA A 67 28.09 16.78 -1.45
CA ALA A 67 29.14 17.06 -0.47
C ALA A 67 29.11 16.11 0.74
N CYS A 68 27.99 15.43 0.98
CA CYS A 68 27.79 14.49 2.09
C CYS A 68 28.27 13.07 1.72
N ARG A 69 29.56 12.95 1.38
CA ARG A 69 30.16 11.72 0.84
C ARG A 69 30.30 10.55 1.82
N ASN A 70 30.11 10.79 3.11
CA ASN A 70 30.20 9.75 4.14
C ASN A 70 29.13 10.00 5.21
N PRO A 71 27.89 9.53 5.01
CA PRO A 71 26.82 9.73 5.98
C PRO A 71 27.03 8.95 7.29
N TRP A 72 28.08 8.12 7.38
CA TRP A 72 28.45 7.39 8.58
C TRP A 72 29.31 8.21 9.55
N GLU A 73 29.80 9.36 9.10
CA GLU A 73 30.60 10.30 9.87
C GLU A 73 29.86 11.61 10.11
N LYS A 74 30.33 12.38 11.11
CA LYS A 74 29.74 13.68 11.43
C LYS A 74 29.68 14.49 10.17
N PRO A 75 28.49 14.97 9.76
CA PRO A 75 28.40 15.82 8.60
C PRO A 75 29.48 16.88 8.68
N SER A 76 30.35 16.88 7.67
CA SER A 76 31.35 17.92 7.55
C SER A 76 30.63 19.26 7.50
N ARG A 77 31.30 20.34 7.90
CA ARG A 77 30.75 21.68 7.75
C ARG A 77 30.32 21.94 6.30
N GLU A 78 31.08 21.44 5.33
CA GLU A 78 30.76 21.50 3.91
C GLU A 78 29.45 20.78 3.56
N CYS A 79 29.23 19.56 4.08
CA CYS A 79 27.99 18.82 3.90
C CYS A 79 26.80 19.55 4.56
N ALA A 80 27.00 20.14 5.74
CA ALA A 80 25.97 20.93 6.39
C ALA A 80 25.63 22.20 5.58
N ASP A 81 26.63 22.96 5.15
CA ASP A 81 26.45 24.17 4.36
C ASP A 81 25.78 23.85 3.00
N ALA A 82 26.15 22.74 2.35
CA ALA A 82 25.52 22.28 1.12
C ALA A 82 24.06 21.85 1.31
N ALA A 83 23.75 21.14 2.40
CA ALA A 83 22.38 20.75 2.73
C ALA A 83 21.49 21.98 3.04
N ILE A 84 22.04 23.00 3.70
CA ILE A 84 21.36 24.29 3.91
C ILE A 84 21.10 24.98 2.58
N ALA A 85 22.10 25.05 1.69
CA ALA A 85 21.97 25.67 0.38
C ALA A 85 20.90 24.99 -0.50
N GLN A 86 20.76 23.65 -0.39
CA GLN A 86 19.79 22.89 -1.19
C GLN A 86 18.35 23.00 -0.67
N SER A 87 18.16 23.13 0.65
CA SER A 87 16.81 23.02 1.27
C SER A 87 16.33 24.27 2.01
N GLY A 88 17.20 25.26 2.23
CA GLY A 88 16.91 26.45 3.04
C GLY A 88 16.71 26.17 4.54
N LEU A 89 16.95 24.93 5.00
CA LEU A 89 16.74 24.47 6.37
C LEU A 89 18.07 24.03 7.00
N VAL A 90 18.12 23.98 8.33
CA VAL A 90 19.29 23.46 9.07
C VAL A 90 19.61 22.05 8.56
N ALA A 91 20.86 21.83 8.17
CA ALA A 91 21.31 20.53 7.71
C ALA A 91 21.00 19.44 8.74
N PHE A 92 20.37 18.35 8.30
CA PHE A 92 19.96 17.25 9.16
C PHE A 92 18.94 17.64 10.24
N GLY A 93 18.18 18.71 10.00
CA GLY A 93 17.06 19.22 10.82
C GLY A 93 15.92 19.70 9.92
N GLY A 94 15.64 18.97 8.83
CA GLY A 94 14.68 19.35 7.80
C GLY A 94 13.35 18.59 7.84
N GLY A 95 13.20 17.60 8.74
CA GLY A 95 11.96 16.85 8.90
C GLY A 95 11.57 16.09 7.67
N THR A 96 12.54 15.55 6.94
CA THR A 96 12.23 14.76 5.76
C THR A 96 13.04 13.49 5.73
N ILE A 97 12.53 12.54 4.96
CA ILE A 97 13.31 11.42 4.48
C ILE A 97 14.15 11.92 3.30
N LYS A 98 15.38 11.46 3.17
CA LYS A 98 16.30 11.74 2.06
C LYS A 98 16.92 10.46 1.57
N TYR A 99 17.17 10.34 0.28
CA TYR A 99 18.01 9.25 -0.23
C TYR A 99 19.48 9.62 -0.14
N GLU A 100 20.34 8.69 0.29
CA GLU A 100 21.80 8.87 0.28
C GLU A 100 22.29 9.22 -1.13
N ASP A 101 21.79 8.47 -2.12
CA ASP A 101 22.10 8.63 -3.55
C ASP A 101 20.93 8.11 -4.42
N GLY A 102 21.15 7.96 -5.73
CA GLY A 102 20.13 7.45 -6.66
C GLY A 102 19.88 5.94 -6.61
N SER A 103 20.54 5.17 -5.73
CA SER A 103 20.41 3.70 -5.67
C SER A 103 18.99 3.24 -5.31
N CYS A 104 18.23 4.08 -4.59
CA CYS A 104 16.84 3.79 -4.22
C CYS A 104 15.81 4.11 -5.30
N ASN A 105 16.20 4.70 -6.43
CA ASN A 105 15.26 5.12 -7.48
C ASN A 105 14.33 4.00 -7.98
N PRO A 106 14.80 2.74 -8.19
CA PRO A 106 13.91 1.64 -8.60
C PRO A 106 12.83 1.30 -7.57
N TYR A 107 13.05 1.67 -6.30
CA TYR A 107 12.20 1.33 -5.16
C TYR A 107 11.49 2.55 -4.56
N LYS A 108 11.44 3.67 -5.30
CA LYS A 108 10.91 4.94 -4.79
C LYS A 108 9.49 4.79 -4.23
N ASN A 109 8.59 4.19 -5.00
CA ASN A 109 7.18 4.06 -4.60
C ASN A 109 7.00 3.22 -3.33
N ILE A 110 7.67 2.06 -3.23
CA ILE A 110 7.57 1.19 -2.05
C ILE A 110 8.15 1.87 -0.80
N ILE A 111 9.23 2.64 -0.94
CA ILE A 111 9.83 3.38 0.18
C ILE A 111 8.92 4.55 0.62
N GLU A 112 8.36 5.29 -0.33
CA GLU A 112 7.42 6.39 -0.04
C GLU A 112 6.17 5.87 0.67
N THR A 113 5.63 4.72 0.25
CA THR A 113 4.51 4.06 0.93
C THR A 113 4.91 3.55 2.31
N ALA A 114 6.05 2.86 2.45
CA ALA A 114 6.55 2.39 3.73
C ALA A 114 6.76 3.53 4.74
N ALA A 115 7.27 4.67 4.29
CA ALA A 115 7.43 5.87 5.10
C ALA A 115 6.08 6.40 5.62
N TRP A 116 5.08 6.42 4.75
CA TRP A 116 3.73 6.83 5.11
C TRP A 116 3.10 5.85 6.12
N ASP A 117 3.27 4.55 5.89
CA ASP A 117 2.79 3.50 6.78
C ASP A 117 3.47 3.59 8.15
N ALA A 118 4.79 3.75 8.21
CA ALA A 118 5.54 3.88 9.46
C ALA A 118 5.05 5.07 10.30
N VAL A 119 4.82 6.24 9.67
CA VAL A 119 4.28 7.43 10.35
C VAL A 119 2.83 7.20 10.81
N THR A 120 2.03 6.51 10.00
CA THR A 120 0.64 6.17 10.34
C THR A 120 0.59 5.24 11.56
N LEU A 121 1.40 4.18 11.56
CA LEU A 121 1.55 3.25 12.68
C LEU A 121 2.04 3.97 13.95
N ALA A 122 3.05 4.84 13.84
CA ALA A 122 3.53 5.64 14.97
C ALA A 122 2.44 6.58 15.51
N ARG A 123 1.68 7.24 14.63
CA ARG A 123 0.53 8.08 15.03
C ARG A 123 -0.50 7.28 15.79
N PHE A 124 -0.76 6.04 15.37
CA PHE A 124 -1.76 5.19 15.98
C PHE A 124 -1.39 4.78 17.42
N ALA A 125 -0.12 4.47 17.67
CA ALA A 125 0.34 4.01 18.99
C ALA A 125 0.86 5.11 19.92
N LYS A 126 0.90 6.39 19.50
CA LYS A 126 1.37 7.48 20.39
C LYS A 126 0.46 7.73 21.59
N ALA A 127 -0.81 7.33 21.52
CA ALA A 127 -1.73 7.45 22.64
C ALA A 127 -1.54 6.31 23.66
N VAL A 128 -1.68 6.64 24.94
CA VAL A 128 -1.73 5.66 26.03
C VAL A 128 -2.97 4.77 25.84
N PRO A 129 -2.91 3.45 26.11
CA PRO A 129 -4.04 2.56 25.92
C PRO A 129 -5.21 2.93 26.84
N THR A 130 -6.39 3.14 26.26
CA THR A 130 -7.63 3.51 26.97
C THR A 130 -8.79 2.56 26.70
N THR A 131 -8.74 1.76 25.63
CA THR A 131 -9.82 0.84 25.25
C THR A 131 -9.57 -0.60 25.67
N GLY A 132 -10.64 -1.41 25.67
CA GLY A 132 -10.58 -2.83 25.95
C GLY A 132 -9.73 -3.64 24.97
N ARG A 133 -9.47 -3.12 23.76
CA ARG A 133 -8.55 -3.72 22.76
C ARG A 133 -7.11 -3.29 22.97
N GLN A 134 -6.91 -2.01 23.24
CA GLN A 134 -5.57 -1.45 23.39
C GLN A 134 -4.83 -2.07 24.58
N ILE A 135 -5.49 -2.21 25.73
CA ILE A 135 -4.88 -2.76 26.94
C ILE A 135 -4.30 -4.19 26.74
N PRO A 136 -5.06 -5.19 26.25
CA PRO A 136 -4.52 -6.53 26.02
C PRO A 136 -3.44 -6.57 24.92
N THR A 137 -3.52 -5.72 23.89
CA THR A 137 -2.46 -5.62 22.88
C THR A 137 -1.16 -5.08 23.51
N TRP A 138 -1.24 -4.03 24.32
CA TRP A 138 -0.08 -3.53 25.08
C TRP A 138 0.48 -4.57 26.04
N ARG A 139 -0.38 -5.32 26.75
CA ARG A 139 0.09 -6.42 27.61
C ARG A 139 0.81 -7.52 26.84
N THR A 140 0.34 -7.83 25.64
CA THR A 140 0.93 -8.86 24.78
C THR A 140 2.29 -8.41 24.24
N TYR A 141 2.35 -7.20 23.68
CA TYR A 141 3.55 -6.74 22.96
C TYR A 141 4.51 -5.91 23.79
N ILE A 142 4.16 -5.46 24.99
CA ILE A 142 5.08 -4.73 25.88
C ILE A 142 5.30 -5.51 27.17
N GLY A 143 4.23 -6.02 27.78
CA GLY A 143 4.29 -6.85 28.97
C GLY A 143 3.26 -6.43 30.02
N PRO A 144 3.04 -7.24 31.07
CA PRO A 144 2.03 -6.95 32.09
C PRO A 144 2.28 -5.66 32.89
N ASP A 145 3.54 -5.22 32.96
CA ASP A 145 4.05 -4.00 33.60
C ASP A 145 4.16 -2.80 32.63
N PHE A 146 3.55 -2.86 31.45
CA PHE A 146 3.64 -1.79 30.44
C PHE A 146 3.30 -0.38 30.97
N ALA A 147 2.41 -0.30 31.97
CA ALA A 147 1.94 0.97 32.54
C ALA A 147 3.08 1.81 33.13
N GLU A 148 4.15 1.19 33.61
CA GLU A 148 5.33 1.89 34.14
C GLU A 148 6.15 2.58 33.03
N TYR A 149 5.93 2.18 31.77
CA TYR A 149 6.75 2.57 30.62
C TYR A 149 5.95 3.21 29.49
N GLN A 150 4.62 3.32 29.64
CA GLN A 150 3.73 3.84 28.60
C GLN A 150 4.09 5.26 28.16
N ASP A 151 4.45 6.15 29.09
CA ASP A 151 4.81 7.54 28.77
C ASP A 151 6.05 7.59 27.87
N ARG A 152 7.07 6.79 28.19
CA ARG A 152 8.29 6.67 27.36
C ARG A 152 7.94 6.15 25.97
N ILE A 153 7.14 5.09 25.90
CA ILE A 153 6.78 4.43 24.64
C ILE A 153 5.99 5.41 23.75
N SER A 154 4.97 6.05 24.32
CA SER A 154 4.17 7.09 23.67
C SER A 154 5.03 8.25 23.17
N GLN A 155 6.00 8.71 23.95
CA GLN A 155 6.92 9.78 23.53
C GLN A 155 7.85 9.36 22.38
N ASN A 156 8.31 8.10 22.35
CA ASN A 156 9.11 7.57 21.22
C ASN A 156 8.26 7.54 19.94
N PHE A 157 7.02 7.05 19.99
CA PHE A 157 6.10 7.11 18.85
C PHE A 157 5.80 8.55 18.42
N GLN A 158 5.60 9.46 19.36
CA GLN A 158 5.43 10.88 19.05
C GLN A 158 6.63 11.45 18.31
N ARG A 159 7.87 11.11 18.71
CA ARG A 159 9.09 11.52 17.99
C ARG A 159 9.16 10.91 16.58
N ALA A 160 8.81 9.64 16.43
CA ALA A 160 8.77 8.95 15.14
C ALA A 160 7.69 9.52 14.19
N GLU A 161 6.59 10.04 14.72
CA GLU A 161 5.52 10.66 13.94
C GLU A 161 5.82 12.12 13.58
N GLU A 162 6.32 12.89 14.55
CA GLU A 162 6.45 14.34 14.44
C GLU A 162 7.76 14.79 13.80
N PHE A 163 8.71 13.89 13.47
CA PHE A 163 9.99 14.30 12.88
C PHE A 163 9.79 15.21 11.66
N LYS A 164 8.74 14.94 10.86
CA LYS A 164 8.35 15.77 9.73
C LYS A 164 7.84 17.15 10.11
N GLY A 165 6.90 17.22 11.06
CA GLY A 165 6.29 18.48 11.48
C GLY A 165 7.23 19.39 12.26
N LYS A 166 8.07 18.80 13.12
CA LYS A 166 9.03 19.54 13.96
C LYS A 166 10.32 19.90 13.26
N LYS A 167 10.62 19.25 12.13
CA LYS A 167 11.89 19.42 11.41
C LYS A 167 13.08 19.26 12.35
N SER A 168 13.02 18.30 13.26
CA SER A 168 14.05 18.13 14.29
C SER A 168 15.25 17.35 13.77
N PHE A 169 15.02 16.44 12.82
CA PHE A 169 16.06 15.69 12.14
C PHE A 169 15.61 15.24 10.75
N ASP A 170 16.56 14.84 9.91
CA ASP A 170 16.30 14.12 8.66
C ASP A 170 16.60 12.63 8.85
N ILE A 171 15.89 11.77 8.13
CA ILE A 171 16.18 10.33 8.04
C ILE A 171 16.82 10.07 6.68
N ILE A 172 18.01 9.48 6.67
CA ILE A 172 18.75 9.18 5.45
C ILE A 172 18.54 7.71 5.12
N LEU A 173 17.96 7.42 3.97
CA LEU A 173 17.76 6.06 3.47
C LEU A 173 18.80 5.73 2.41
N SER A 174 19.39 4.56 2.53
CA SER A 174 20.29 3.99 1.53
C SER A 174 19.78 2.64 1.09
N CYS A 175 19.84 2.38 -0.22
CA CYS A 175 19.59 1.05 -0.79
C CYS A 175 20.91 0.35 -1.15
N LYS A 176 22.03 0.92 -0.71
CA LYS A 176 23.37 0.38 -0.89
C LYS A 176 23.83 -0.28 0.41
N ASP A 177 24.17 -1.55 0.31
CA ASP A 177 24.76 -2.28 1.44
C ASP A 177 26.25 -1.95 1.61
N THR A 178 26.53 -0.74 2.10
CA THR A 178 27.90 -0.21 2.23
C THR A 178 28.80 -0.98 3.20
N LYS A 179 28.24 -1.87 4.03
CA LYS A 179 28.96 -2.67 5.01
C LYS A 179 28.79 -4.18 4.84
N ASP A 180 28.22 -4.62 3.72
CA ASP A 180 27.93 -6.03 3.43
C ASP A 180 27.10 -6.72 4.55
N GLN A 181 26.25 -5.95 5.24
CA GLN A 181 25.44 -6.43 6.36
C GLN A 181 24.12 -7.06 5.89
N CYS A 182 23.61 -6.72 4.71
CA CYS A 182 22.40 -7.32 4.17
C CYS A 182 22.55 -8.82 3.88
N LYS A 183 23.79 -9.30 3.72
CA LYS A 183 24.09 -10.74 3.63
C LYS A 183 24.23 -11.42 4.99
N THR A 184 24.37 -10.64 6.07
CA THR A 184 24.53 -11.18 7.41
C THR A 184 23.22 -11.79 7.87
N ARG A 185 23.30 -13.03 8.37
CA ARG A 185 22.16 -13.69 9.00
C ARG A 185 22.26 -13.56 10.51
N ILE A 186 21.26 -12.92 11.13
CA ILE A 186 21.17 -12.76 12.58
C ILE A 186 20.17 -13.78 13.11
N ASP A 187 20.65 -14.73 13.90
CA ASP A 187 19.85 -15.86 14.43
C ASP A 187 19.11 -16.64 13.32
N GLY A 188 19.73 -16.74 12.13
CA GLY A 188 19.19 -17.43 10.94
C GLY A 188 18.38 -16.53 10.00
N LYS A 189 17.97 -15.34 10.46
CA LYS A 189 17.15 -14.38 9.69
C LYS A 189 18.02 -13.49 8.82
N ALA A 190 17.56 -13.18 7.61
CA ALA A 190 18.15 -12.11 6.81
C ALA A 190 17.87 -10.75 7.46
N ALA A 191 18.83 -9.82 7.37
CA ALA A 191 18.60 -8.44 7.79
C ALA A 191 17.67 -7.74 6.78
N GLY A 192 16.53 -7.23 7.22
CA GLY A 192 15.64 -6.41 6.38
C GLY A 192 16.16 -4.97 6.23
N GLY A 193 16.91 -4.50 7.21
CA GLY A 193 17.65 -3.25 7.16
C GLY A 193 18.69 -3.25 8.27
N TRP A 194 19.48 -2.20 8.32
CA TRP A 194 20.33 -1.93 9.47
C TRP A 194 20.63 -0.44 9.58
N PHE A 195 20.86 0.02 10.81
CA PHE A 195 21.07 1.45 11.09
C PHE A 195 22.52 1.83 11.35
N GLY A 196 22.86 3.06 10.99
CA GLY A 196 24.10 3.72 11.31
C GLY A 196 24.02 4.52 12.61
N TRP A 197 24.64 4.00 13.65
CA TRP A 197 24.71 4.56 15.01
C TRP A 197 25.11 6.03 15.17
N LYS A 198 25.52 6.75 14.11
CA LYS A 198 25.93 8.16 14.25
C LYS A 198 25.04 9.20 13.56
N TYR A 199 24.20 8.90 12.54
CA TYR A 199 23.52 9.97 11.75
C TYR A 199 22.16 9.64 11.13
N GLN A 200 21.20 9.13 11.91
CA GLN A 200 19.80 9.00 11.43
C GLN A 200 19.69 8.20 10.11
N HIS A 201 20.62 7.25 9.92
CA HIS A 201 20.84 6.57 8.65
C HIS A 201 20.30 5.15 8.72
N VAL A 202 19.48 4.78 7.75
CA VAL A 202 18.88 3.45 7.60
C VAL A 202 19.28 2.90 6.24
N THR A 203 19.89 1.72 6.24
CA THR A 203 20.12 0.94 5.03
C THR A 203 18.97 -0.05 4.87
N LEU A 204 18.32 -0.05 3.70
CA LEU A 204 17.28 -0.99 3.32
C LEU A 204 17.91 -2.14 2.52
N CYS A 205 17.69 -3.37 2.98
CA CYS A 205 18.21 -4.57 2.34
C CYS A 205 17.20 -5.15 1.33
N PRO A 206 17.62 -6.00 0.38
CA PRO A 206 16.73 -6.53 -0.67
C PRO A 206 15.42 -7.12 -0.14
N VAL A 207 15.50 -7.87 0.97
CA VAL A 207 14.37 -8.47 1.67
C VAL A 207 13.29 -7.46 2.08
N PHE A 208 13.64 -6.20 2.36
CA PHE A 208 12.66 -5.16 2.67
C PHE A 208 11.72 -4.90 1.50
N PHE A 209 12.22 -4.99 0.27
CA PHE A 209 11.43 -4.73 -0.95
C PHE A 209 10.57 -5.92 -1.37
N GLU A 210 10.71 -7.06 -0.70
CA GLU A 210 9.88 -8.26 -0.89
C GLU A 210 8.66 -8.28 0.06
N LEU A 211 8.63 -7.35 1.01
CA LEU A 211 7.50 -7.21 1.93
C LEU A 211 6.31 -6.55 1.24
N ARG A 212 5.12 -6.95 1.69
CA ARG A 212 3.85 -6.30 1.35
C ARG A 212 3.79 -4.90 1.93
N THR A 213 3.14 -3.97 1.24
CA THR A 213 2.73 -2.70 1.86
C THR A 213 1.60 -2.94 2.85
N LEU A 214 1.27 -1.94 3.67
CA LEU A 214 0.12 -2.06 4.58
C LEU A 214 -1.18 -2.35 3.81
N ASP A 215 -1.37 -1.75 2.62
CA ASP A 215 -2.57 -1.95 1.80
C ASP A 215 -2.63 -3.38 1.22
N ASP A 216 -1.53 -3.87 0.63
CA ASP A 216 -1.46 -5.25 0.11
C ASP A 216 -1.68 -6.30 1.24
N THR A 217 -1.31 -5.95 2.48
CA THR A 217 -1.62 -6.78 3.65
C THR A 217 -3.12 -6.78 3.92
N PHE A 218 -3.84 -5.66 3.85
CA PHE A 218 -5.31 -5.67 4.00
C PHE A 218 -5.99 -6.51 2.93
N GLU A 219 -5.56 -6.40 1.67
CA GLU A 219 -6.09 -7.20 0.56
C GLU A 219 -5.91 -8.70 0.84
N LEU A 220 -4.73 -9.13 1.32
CA LEU A 220 -4.51 -10.51 1.78
C LEU A 220 -5.51 -10.95 2.86
N LEU A 221 -5.76 -10.07 3.84
CA LEU A 221 -6.66 -10.38 4.94
C LEU A 221 -8.10 -10.51 4.45
N GLU A 222 -8.55 -9.63 3.55
CA GLU A 222 -9.90 -9.66 2.98
C GLU A 222 -10.11 -10.95 2.20
N ASP A 223 -9.21 -11.26 1.25
CA ASP A 223 -9.23 -12.49 0.47
C ASP A 223 -9.14 -13.76 1.33
N GLY A 224 -8.34 -13.69 2.40
CA GLY A 224 -8.23 -14.74 3.41
C GLY A 224 -9.56 -15.00 4.09
N LEU A 225 -10.19 -13.94 4.60
CA LEU A 225 -11.46 -14.03 5.32
C LEU A 225 -12.63 -14.45 4.43
N GLU A 226 -12.69 -13.99 3.18
CA GLU A 226 -13.70 -14.43 2.20
C GLU A 226 -13.65 -15.96 1.97
N ARG A 227 -12.44 -16.54 2.01
CA ARG A 227 -12.21 -17.98 1.90
C ARG A 227 -12.36 -18.75 3.22
N GLY A 228 -12.68 -18.06 4.32
CA GLY A 228 -12.74 -18.65 5.66
C GLY A 228 -11.38 -18.96 6.29
N GLU A 229 -10.28 -18.44 5.73
CA GLU A 229 -8.92 -18.60 6.26
C GLU A 229 -8.63 -17.56 7.35
N LEU A 230 -9.21 -17.77 8.54
CA LEU A 230 -9.09 -16.85 9.69
C LEU A 230 -7.65 -16.60 10.14
N LYS A 231 -6.71 -17.50 9.82
CA LYS A 231 -5.30 -17.41 10.22
C LYS A 231 -4.66 -16.08 9.83
N TYR A 232 -4.99 -15.52 8.67
CA TYR A 232 -4.38 -14.27 8.23
C TYR A 232 -4.77 -13.10 9.14
N ALA A 233 -6.04 -13.04 9.55
CA ALA A 233 -6.54 -12.02 10.47
C ALA A 233 -6.09 -12.26 11.92
N GLN A 234 -5.93 -13.54 12.31
CA GLN A 234 -5.70 -13.94 13.69
C GLN A 234 -4.24 -14.11 14.09
N GLU A 235 -3.34 -14.40 13.15
CA GLU A 235 -1.93 -14.66 13.42
C GLU A 235 -1.11 -13.45 12.97
N ALA A 236 -0.46 -12.78 13.93
CA ALA A 236 0.23 -11.52 13.69
C ALA A 236 1.34 -11.63 12.62
N GLU A 237 1.94 -12.80 12.41
CA GLU A 237 3.00 -12.97 11.41
C GLU A 237 2.56 -12.68 9.96
N TRP A 238 1.27 -12.84 9.64
CA TRP A 238 0.70 -12.49 8.33
C TRP A 238 0.46 -11.00 8.14
N GLN A 239 0.64 -10.21 9.20
CA GLN A 239 0.39 -8.77 9.21
C GLN A 239 1.69 -7.96 9.07
N ALA A 240 2.82 -8.62 8.82
CA ALA A 240 4.09 -7.96 8.55
C ALA A 240 4.03 -7.16 7.24
N ASN A 241 4.56 -5.94 7.26
CA ASN A 241 4.55 -5.03 6.12
C ASN A 241 5.76 -4.08 6.11
N THR A 242 6.01 -3.43 4.98
CA THR A 242 7.13 -2.49 4.80
C THR A 242 7.11 -1.33 5.79
N GLY A 243 5.94 -0.82 6.17
CA GLY A 243 5.78 0.25 7.15
C GLY A 243 6.23 -0.14 8.55
N GLN A 244 5.82 -1.31 9.02
CA GLN A 244 6.24 -1.88 10.30
C GLN A 244 7.76 -2.09 10.35
N TYR A 245 8.36 -2.58 9.27
CA TYR A 245 9.81 -2.75 9.16
C TYR A 245 10.56 -1.42 9.14
N LEU A 246 10.08 -0.42 8.40
CA LEU A 246 10.73 0.88 8.40
C LEU A 246 10.60 1.55 9.79
N LEU A 247 9.47 1.40 10.46
CA LEU A 247 9.28 1.89 11.82
C LEU A 247 10.26 1.26 12.82
N HIS A 248 10.56 -0.04 12.68
CA HIS A 248 11.61 -0.72 13.46
C HIS A 248 12.94 0.04 13.34
N GLU A 249 13.40 0.30 12.12
CA GLU A 249 14.68 0.98 11.88
C GLU A 249 14.67 2.44 12.39
N ILE A 250 13.53 3.12 12.26
CA ILE A 250 13.34 4.48 12.79
C ILE A 250 13.50 4.52 14.32
N MET A 251 13.10 3.47 15.04
CA MET A 251 13.18 3.42 16.50
C MET A 251 14.63 3.34 17.00
N HIS A 252 15.55 2.77 16.22
CA HIS A 252 16.97 2.74 16.56
C HIS A 252 17.66 4.11 16.49
N LEU A 253 17.03 5.09 15.84
CA LEU A 253 17.62 6.39 15.66
C LEU A 253 17.67 7.15 16.99
N ASP A 254 18.84 7.72 17.33
CA ASP A 254 19.05 8.43 18.61
C ASP A 254 18.10 9.63 18.82
N ALA A 255 17.55 10.17 17.74
CA ALA A 255 16.60 11.29 17.80
C ALA A 255 15.16 10.83 18.08
N VAL A 256 14.89 9.52 17.95
CA VAL A 256 13.59 8.90 18.18
C VAL A 256 13.63 8.08 19.46
N GLY A 257 14.47 7.06 19.51
CA GLY A 257 14.57 6.11 20.61
C GLY A 257 15.29 6.71 21.83
N ILE A 258 14.52 7.22 22.80
CA ILE A 258 15.06 7.80 24.04
C ILE A 258 14.45 7.09 25.27
N PRO A 259 15.25 6.40 26.11
CA PRO A 259 16.67 6.08 25.92
C PRO A 259 16.87 5.20 24.67
N LYS A 260 18.14 4.99 24.30
CA LYS A 260 18.50 4.21 23.11
C LYS A 260 17.74 2.89 23.04
N ILE A 261 17.11 2.66 21.90
CA ILE A 261 16.38 1.44 21.57
C ILE A 261 17.31 0.54 20.74
N ASP A 262 17.50 -0.68 21.20
CA ASP A 262 18.39 -1.67 20.59
C ASP A 262 17.61 -2.92 20.20
N ASP A 263 18.29 -3.88 19.58
CA ASP A 263 17.76 -5.21 19.34
C ASP A 263 17.95 -6.10 20.58
N GLN A 264 16.95 -6.15 21.45
CA GLN A 264 17.02 -6.93 22.68
C GLN A 264 17.04 -8.42 22.37
N ARG A 265 17.79 -9.19 23.16
CA ARG A 265 17.71 -10.66 23.15
C ARG A 265 16.62 -11.13 24.10
N VAL A 266 16.03 -12.29 23.85
CA VAL A 266 14.97 -12.84 24.69
C VAL A 266 15.49 -13.21 26.09
N GLU A 267 16.69 -13.80 26.17
CA GLU A 267 17.30 -14.15 27.46
C GLU A 267 18.12 -12.98 28.05
N GLU A 268 18.21 -12.93 29.38
CA GLU A 268 19.11 -12.02 30.07
C GLU A 268 20.59 -12.41 29.86
N GLY A 269 21.49 -11.42 29.95
CA GLY A 269 22.93 -11.65 29.81
C GLY A 269 23.42 -11.77 28.37
N GLY A 270 22.59 -11.40 27.38
CA GLY A 270 22.99 -11.32 25.98
C GLY A 270 23.12 -12.67 25.28
N ARG A 271 22.58 -13.74 25.87
CA ARG A 271 22.50 -15.08 25.26
C ARG A 271 21.13 -15.28 24.60
N GLY A 272 21.00 -16.28 23.73
CA GLY A 272 19.72 -16.63 23.07
C GLY A 272 19.34 -15.69 21.91
N PRO A 273 18.20 -15.95 21.25
CA PRO A 273 17.80 -15.23 20.05
C PRO A 273 17.44 -13.77 20.34
N ARG A 274 17.61 -12.90 19.34
CA ARG A 274 17.01 -11.56 19.33
C ARG A 274 15.48 -11.65 19.34
N ALA A 275 14.86 -10.67 19.96
CA ALA A 275 13.42 -10.53 20.07
C ALA A 275 12.84 -10.01 18.74
N TYR A 276 12.95 -10.82 17.69
CA TYR A 276 12.51 -10.53 16.32
C TYR A 276 11.31 -11.37 15.91
N GLY A 277 10.29 -10.70 15.38
CA GLY A 277 9.00 -11.27 15.04
C GLY A 277 8.08 -11.36 16.26
N PRO A 278 6.78 -11.53 16.03
CA PRO A 278 5.76 -11.37 17.05
C PRO A 278 5.93 -12.39 18.18
N TYR A 279 6.38 -13.61 17.88
CA TYR A 279 6.68 -14.64 18.89
C TYR A 279 7.74 -14.23 19.91
N TYR A 280 8.92 -13.80 19.45
CA TYR A 280 10.01 -13.50 20.36
C TYR A 280 9.83 -12.14 21.05
N VAL A 281 9.11 -11.21 20.41
CA VAL A 281 8.65 -9.94 20.99
C VAL A 281 7.71 -10.19 22.17
N ASP A 282 6.71 -11.05 21.99
CA ASP A 282 5.77 -11.47 23.04
C ASP A 282 6.49 -12.26 24.15
N ARG A 283 7.41 -13.15 23.79
CA ARG A 283 8.23 -13.88 24.77
C ARG A 283 9.14 -12.97 25.60
N LEU A 284 9.64 -11.88 25.02
CA LEU A 284 10.35 -10.84 25.76
C LEU A 284 9.39 -10.11 26.72
N ALA A 285 8.20 -9.77 26.24
CA ALA A 285 7.16 -9.04 26.98
C ALA A 285 6.55 -9.82 28.16
N GLN A 286 6.45 -11.15 28.08
CA GLN A 286 5.91 -11.95 29.18
C GLN A 286 6.96 -12.39 30.22
N ARG A 287 8.18 -11.83 30.18
CA ARG A 287 9.22 -12.17 31.16
C ARG A 287 8.81 -11.78 32.59
N PRO A 288 9.12 -12.62 33.60
CA PRO A 288 8.84 -12.32 35.00
C PRO A 288 9.48 -11.01 35.50
N LEU A 289 8.80 -10.31 36.41
CA LEU A 289 9.22 -9.03 36.97
C LEU A 289 10.54 -9.09 37.76
N ASN A 290 10.86 -10.24 38.35
CA ASN A 290 12.15 -10.44 39.04
C ASN A 290 13.36 -10.49 38.09
N GLN A 291 13.14 -10.54 36.77
CA GLN A 291 14.14 -10.43 35.69
C GLN A 291 14.00 -9.09 34.97
N LYS A 292 13.88 -7.99 35.73
CA LYS A 292 13.68 -6.62 35.24
C LYS A 292 12.34 -6.36 34.52
N GLY A 293 11.39 -7.29 34.56
CA GLY A 293 10.08 -7.16 33.92
C GLY A 293 10.12 -7.14 32.40
N GLY A 294 9.11 -7.75 31.78
CA GLY A 294 9.00 -7.75 30.32
C GLY A 294 8.83 -6.35 29.75
N GLY A 295 8.01 -5.50 30.41
CA GLY A 295 7.77 -4.12 30.01
C GLY A 295 9.04 -3.28 29.92
N GLN A 296 9.96 -3.41 30.88
CA GLN A 296 11.20 -2.64 30.86
C GLN A 296 12.02 -2.98 29.62
N ARG A 297 12.15 -4.28 29.31
CA ARG A 297 13.00 -4.75 28.21
C ARG A 297 12.34 -4.51 26.86
N SER A 298 11.05 -4.77 26.73
CA SER A 298 10.26 -4.49 25.54
C SER A 298 10.31 -3.01 25.17
N SER A 299 10.26 -2.11 26.16
CA SER A 299 10.36 -0.67 25.91
C SER A 299 11.76 -0.19 25.44
N LEU A 300 12.73 -1.11 25.37
CA LEU A 300 14.08 -0.92 24.82
C LEU A 300 14.35 -1.78 23.57
N ASN A 301 13.33 -2.47 23.03
CA ASN A 301 13.46 -3.33 21.85
C ASN A 301 12.73 -2.71 20.64
N ALA A 302 13.44 -2.49 19.53
CA ALA A 302 12.85 -1.88 18.33
C ALA A 302 11.65 -2.68 17.79
N ASP A 303 11.73 -4.01 17.83
CA ASP A 303 10.66 -4.83 17.26
C ASP A 303 9.39 -4.84 18.12
N ASN A 304 9.48 -4.58 19.43
CA ASN A 304 8.29 -4.33 20.25
C ASN A 304 7.61 -3.01 19.83
N TYR A 305 8.36 -1.98 19.44
CA TYR A 305 7.80 -0.75 18.87
C TYR A 305 7.25 -0.93 17.46
N ALA A 306 7.70 -1.94 16.73
CA ALA A 306 7.21 -2.24 15.39
C ALA A 306 5.90 -3.05 15.45
N TRP A 307 5.86 -4.10 16.27
CA TRP A 307 4.70 -4.99 16.39
C TRP A 307 3.54 -4.41 17.19
N LEU A 308 3.79 -3.62 18.24
CA LEU A 308 2.71 -2.98 19.00
C LEU A 308 1.76 -2.14 18.11
N PRO A 309 2.21 -1.11 17.36
CA PRO A 309 1.33 -0.30 16.53
C PRO A 309 0.71 -1.10 15.40
N ASN A 310 1.46 -2.04 14.81
CA ASN A 310 0.94 -2.92 13.76
C ASN A 310 -0.27 -3.71 14.27
N SER A 311 -0.12 -4.39 15.41
CA SER A 311 -1.20 -5.19 15.99
C SER A 311 -2.35 -4.34 16.51
N LEU A 312 -2.09 -3.13 17.03
CA LEU A 312 -3.15 -2.19 17.38
C LEU A 312 -3.97 -1.78 16.15
N TYR A 313 -3.27 -1.42 15.07
CA TYR A 313 -3.89 -0.95 13.83
C TYR A 313 -4.77 -2.03 13.20
N PHE A 314 -4.26 -3.26 13.08
CA PHE A 314 -5.05 -4.38 12.58
C PHE A 314 -6.20 -4.74 13.51
N TYR A 315 -5.98 -4.83 14.84
CA TYR A 315 -7.05 -5.19 15.77
C TYR A 315 -8.24 -4.21 15.71
N ASP A 316 -7.95 -2.91 15.63
CA ASP A 316 -9.01 -1.90 15.51
C ASP A 316 -9.66 -1.88 14.12
N SER A 317 -8.93 -2.22 13.05
CA SER A 317 -9.46 -2.24 11.67
C SER A 317 -10.33 -3.48 11.38
N ILE A 318 -9.89 -4.66 11.82
CA ILE A 318 -10.49 -5.95 11.41
C ILE A 318 -11.24 -6.65 12.54
N ASN A 319 -11.17 -6.14 13.77
CA ASN A 319 -11.77 -6.70 14.99
C ASN A 319 -11.25 -8.09 15.42
N TYR A 320 -10.19 -8.62 14.79
CA TYR A 320 -9.50 -9.83 15.25
C TYR A 320 -8.25 -9.47 16.02
N PHE A 321 -8.03 -10.12 17.17
CA PHE A 321 -6.81 -9.95 17.95
C PHE A 321 -5.62 -10.60 17.23
N PRO A 322 -4.57 -9.84 16.88
CA PRO A 322 -3.37 -10.40 16.26
C PRO A 322 -2.56 -11.21 17.26
N LYS A 323 -2.77 -12.52 17.28
CA LYS A 323 -2.07 -13.45 18.17
C LYS A 323 -0.62 -13.61 17.70
N PRO A 324 0.37 -13.41 18.58
CA PRO A 324 1.68 -13.99 18.37
C PRO A 324 1.58 -15.52 18.16
N PRO A 325 2.48 -16.14 17.40
CA PRO A 325 2.59 -17.59 17.37
C PRO A 325 2.67 -18.14 18.80
N GLN A 326 1.99 -19.26 19.08
CA GLN A 326 1.94 -19.88 20.41
C GLN A 326 1.37 -19.01 21.55
N TYR A 327 0.60 -17.96 21.23
CA TYR A 327 -0.06 -17.12 22.22
C TYR A 327 -0.80 -17.94 23.30
N GLY A 328 -0.64 -17.54 24.57
CA GLY A 328 -1.30 -18.16 25.72
C GLY A 328 -0.63 -19.45 26.23
N LYS A 329 0.37 -20.01 25.53
CA LYS A 329 1.10 -21.22 25.95
C LYS A 329 2.22 -20.91 26.95
N TRP A 330 1.94 -20.11 27.98
CA TRP A 330 2.94 -19.65 28.94
C TRP A 330 3.20 -20.69 30.04
N GLY A 331 4.34 -21.40 29.97
CA GLY A 331 4.74 -22.43 30.95
C GLY A 331 6.09 -23.08 30.65
N SER A 332 6.40 -24.23 31.29
CA SER A 332 7.62 -25.02 31.09
C SER A 332 7.81 -25.57 29.66
N GLU A 333 6.82 -25.39 28.78
CA GLU A 333 6.81 -25.85 27.39
C GLU A 333 7.43 -24.83 26.40
N ILE A 334 7.80 -23.63 26.85
CA ILE A 334 8.41 -22.56 26.01
C ILE A 334 9.80 -22.94 25.45
N GLY A 335 10.33 -24.11 25.82
CA GLY A 335 11.69 -24.52 25.47
C GLY A 335 11.92 -24.99 24.04
N THR A 336 10.88 -25.38 23.30
CA THR A 336 11.07 -26.01 21.99
C THR A 336 9.98 -25.61 21.01
N LEU A 337 10.30 -24.68 20.13
CA LEU A 337 9.62 -24.57 18.83
C LEU A 337 9.87 -25.87 18.06
N GLY A 338 8.83 -26.41 17.41
CA GLY A 338 9.05 -27.46 16.42
C GLY A 338 10.01 -26.95 15.34
N SER A 339 10.79 -27.81 14.70
CA SER A 339 11.74 -27.40 13.64
C SER A 339 11.05 -26.61 12.52
N GLY A 340 9.82 -26.98 12.15
CA GLY A 340 9.00 -26.25 11.17
C GLY A 340 8.51 -24.88 11.67
N GLU A 341 8.17 -24.74 12.95
CA GLU A 341 7.83 -23.42 13.53
C GLU A 341 9.07 -22.53 13.64
N HIS A 342 10.19 -23.11 14.05
CA HIS A 342 11.46 -22.41 14.12
C HIS A 342 11.88 -21.93 12.73
N GLN A 343 11.75 -22.77 11.70
CA GLN A 343 12.06 -22.41 10.31
C GLN A 343 11.10 -21.34 9.77
N ARG A 344 9.79 -21.43 10.06
CA ARG A 344 8.83 -20.37 9.71
C ARG A 344 9.19 -19.03 10.34
N MET A 345 9.62 -19.05 11.60
CA MET A 345 10.01 -17.83 12.31
C MET A 345 11.41 -17.33 11.98
N GLN A 346 12.32 -18.20 11.53
CA GLN A 346 13.67 -17.85 11.06
C GLN A 346 13.69 -17.35 9.62
N ASN A 347 12.84 -17.91 8.76
CA ASN A 347 12.71 -17.54 7.36
C ASN A 347 11.53 -16.61 7.13
N GLY A 348 11.04 -15.93 8.18
CA GLY A 348 9.72 -15.30 8.30
C GLY A 348 9.44 -14.14 7.36
N PHE A 349 9.45 -14.43 6.06
CA PHE A 349 8.63 -13.83 5.04
C PHE A 349 7.74 -14.98 4.58
N PRO A 350 6.49 -15.08 5.06
CA PRO A 350 5.56 -15.99 4.42
C PRO A 350 5.41 -15.55 2.97
N VAL A 351 6.12 -16.24 2.06
CA VAL A 351 5.93 -16.09 0.62
C VAL A 351 4.64 -16.80 0.29
N ASP A 352 3.64 -16.03 -0.09
CA ASP A 352 2.40 -16.58 -0.62
C ASP A 352 2.68 -17.12 -2.02
N LEU A 353 2.56 -18.45 -2.17
CA LEU A 353 2.78 -19.14 -3.42
C LEU A 353 1.48 -19.21 -4.28
N GLY A 354 0.44 -18.50 -3.85
CA GLY A 354 -0.89 -18.46 -4.45
C GLY A 354 -1.85 -19.52 -3.87
N TYR A 355 -3.11 -19.47 -4.30
CA TYR A 355 -4.17 -20.39 -3.89
C TYR A 355 -3.83 -21.86 -4.17
N MET A 356 -4.05 -22.71 -3.17
CA MET A 356 -3.97 -24.17 -3.28
C MET A 356 -5.37 -24.76 -3.38
N ASP A 357 -5.68 -25.45 -4.48
CA ASP A 357 -6.86 -26.31 -4.54
C ASP A 357 -6.57 -27.61 -3.77
N PHE A 358 -7.04 -27.69 -2.53
CA PHE A 358 -6.84 -28.86 -1.66
C PHE A 358 -7.58 -30.12 -2.14
N ASN A 359 -8.43 -30.02 -3.18
CA ASN A 359 -9.06 -31.19 -3.81
C ASN A 359 -8.12 -31.91 -4.79
N VAL A 360 -7.00 -31.29 -5.17
CA VAL A 360 -5.92 -31.93 -5.94
C VAL A 360 -4.79 -32.23 -4.97
N SER A 361 -4.49 -33.51 -4.78
CA SER A 361 -3.49 -34.00 -3.82
C SER A 361 -2.17 -33.21 -3.89
N SER A 362 -1.71 -32.71 -2.73
CA SER A 362 -0.41 -32.10 -2.40
C SER A 362 0.48 -31.67 -3.57
N TRP A 363 0.87 -30.39 -3.60
CA TRP A 363 1.93 -29.91 -4.49
C TRP A 363 3.19 -30.77 -4.39
N THR A 364 3.77 -31.04 -5.54
CA THR A 364 5.10 -31.64 -5.61
C THR A 364 6.15 -30.61 -5.18
N GLN A 365 7.26 -31.08 -4.62
CA GLN A 365 8.40 -30.22 -4.28
C GLN A 365 8.87 -29.37 -5.48
N ALA A 366 8.77 -29.92 -6.70
CA ALA A 366 9.11 -29.21 -7.93
C ALA A 366 8.16 -28.04 -8.24
N GLU A 367 6.87 -28.13 -7.91
CA GLU A 367 5.91 -27.02 -8.08
C GLU A 367 6.12 -25.92 -7.04
N ILE A 368 6.42 -26.30 -5.80
CA ILE A 368 6.82 -25.36 -4.74
C ILE A 368 8.08 -24.61 -5.19
N GLU A 369 9.09 -25.33 -5.65
CA GLU A 369 10.34 -24.75 -6.14
C GLU A 369 10.11 -23.88 -7.39
N ALA A 370 9.26 -24.29 -8.33
CA ALA A 370 8.96 -23.51 -9.53
C ALA A 370 8.17 -22.21 -9.24
N ARG A 371 7.28 -22.22 -8.24
CA ARG A 371 6.54 -21.02 -7.81
C ARG A 371 7.39 -20.08 -6.97
N ALA A 372 8.30 -20.65 -6.16
CA ALA A 372 9.22 -19.87 -5.37
C ALA A 372 10.45 -19.41 -6.17
N ALA A 373 10.79 -20.07 -7.28
CA ALA A 373 11.96 -19.77 -8.11
C ALA A 373 11.95 -18.34 -8.68
N PRO A 374 10.85 -17.76 -9.21
CA PRO A 374 10.83 -16.35 -9.62
C PRO A 374 11.20 -15.41 -8.48
N THR A 375 10.70 -15.70 -7.27
CA THR A 375 11.03 -14.97 -6.04
C THR A 375 12.51 -15.13 -5.71
N PHE A 376 13.05 -16.35 -5.71
CA PHE A 376 14.46 -16.63 -5.39
C PHE A 376 15.47 -16.24 -6.47
N GLU A 377 15.09 -16.22 -7.75
CA GLU A 377 15.96 -15.82 -8.87
C GLU A 377 16.11 -14.29 -8.89
N GLY A 378 15.02 -13.56 -8.58
CA GLY A 378 15.09 -12.12 -8.29
C GLY A 378 16.01 -11.76 -7.11
N MET A 379 16.20 -12.68 -6.15
CA MET A 379 17.15 -12.51 -5.03
C MET A 379 18.63 -12.74 -5.40
N LYS A 380 18.92 -13.62 -6.37
CA LYS A 380 20.31 -13.97 -6.77
C LYS A 380 20.87 -13.02 -7.81
N ASN A 381 20.01 -12.63 -8.74
CA ASN A 381 20.31 -11.71 -9.82
C ASN A 381 19.17 -10.69 -9.83
N PRO A 382 19.27 -9.55 -9.12
CA PRO A 382 18.26 -8.52 -9.25
C PRO A 382 18.13 -8.24 -10.74
N LEU A 383 16.97 -8.58 -11.31
CA LEU A 383 16.72 -8.39 -12.72
C LEU A 383 17.12 -6.94 -13.04
N LEU A 384 17.92 -6.74 -14.08
CA LEU A 384 17.95 -5.43 -14.75
C LEU A 384 16.50 -5.07 -14.92
N ALA A 385 16.06 -4.01 -14.22
CA ALA A 385 14.67 -3.64 -14.16
C ALA A 385 14.12 -3.64 -15.58
N THR A 386 13.37 -4.68 -15.94
CA THR A 386 12.34 -4.53 -16.95
C THR A 386 11.47 -3.49 -16.30
N ILE A 387 11.65 -2.24 -16.72
CA ILE A 387 10.87 -1.10 -16.28
C ILE A 387 9.44 -1.57 -16.42
N ALA A 388 8.82 -1.98 -15.31
CA ALA A 388 7.37 -2.08 -15.26
C ALA A 388 6.93 -0.70 -15.77
N PRO A 389 6.13 -0.63 -16.83
CA PRO A 389 5.77 0.64 -17.44
C PRO A 389 5.36 1.57 -16.31
N LEU A 390 5.98 2.75 -16.28
CA LEU A 390 5.77 3.76 -15.25
C LEU A 390 4.26 3.81 -14.97
N VAL A 391 3.84 3.42 -13.76
CA VAL A 391 2.42 3.49 -13.41
C VAL A 391 2.12 4.98 -13.38
N GLU A 392 1.62 5.51 -14.48
CA GLU A 392 1.23 6.90 -14.56
C GLU A 392 0.17 7.15 -13.47
N PRO A 393 0.32 8.21 -12.68
CA PRO A 393 -0.67 8.54 -11.66
C PRO A 393 -2.04 8.67 -12.34
N ILE A 394 -3.05 8.04 -11.76
CA ILE A 394 -4.43 8.14 -12.28
C ILE A 394 -4.86 9.60 -12.11
N PRO A 395 -5.29 10.29 -13.19
CA PRO A 395 -5.70 11.69 -13.12
C PRO A 395 -6.96 11.88 -12.28
N ASP A 396 -7.25 13.12 -11.90
CA ASP A 396 -8.48 13.45 -11.19
C ASP A 396 -9.71 13.28 -12.12
N PRO A 397 -10.86 12.82 -11.60
CA PRO A 397 -12.07 12.66 -12.40
C PRO A 397 -12.79 14.00 -12.64
N GLU A 398 -13.52 14.09 -13.74
CA GLU A 398 -14.53 15.11 -14.00
C GLU A 398 -15.88 14.67 -13.42
N CYS A 399 -16.38 15.39 -12.43
CA CYS A 399 -17.58 14.97 -11.69
C CYS A 399 -18.88 15.35 -12.40
N SER A 400 -19.83 14.41 -12.39
CA SER A 400 -21.20 14.69 -12.84
C SER A 400 -21.98 15.41 -11.75
N PHE A 401 -22.70 16.47 -12.14
CA PHE A 401 -23.67 17.16 -11.28
C PHE A 401 -25.12 16.86 -11.66
N GLU A 402 -25.32 16.10 -12.74
CA GLU A 402 -26.62 15.73 -13.30
C GLU A 402 -26.92 14.24 -13.10
N GLY A 403 -28.18 13.86 -13.33
CA GLY A 403 -28.67 12.48 -13.12
C GLY A 403 -29.17 12.20 -11.70
N PRO A 404 -29.79 11.05 -11.44
CA PRO A 404 -30.22 10.65 -10.10
C PRO A 404 -29.02 10.31 -9.22
N ALA A 405 -29.21 10.37 -7.91
CA ALA A 405 -28.18 9.95 -6.98
C ALA A 405 -28.21 8.41 -6.78
N PHE A 406 -27.06 7.82 -6.46
CA PHE A 406 -26.92 6.40 -6.14
C PHE A 406 -25.98 6.18 -4.94
N SER A 407 -26.04 4.99 -4.35
CA SER A 407 -25.23 4.60 -3.19
C SER A 407 -23.84 4.13 -3.65
N GLN A 408 -22.77 4.56 -2.97
CA GLN A 408 -21.41 4.11 -3.26
C GLN A 408 -21.24 2.59 -3.08
N PRO A 409 -21.70 1.95 -1.98
CA PRO A 409 -21.68 0.49 -1.86
C PRO A 409 -22.36 -0.26 -3.03
N GLU A 410 -23.49 0.24 -3.52
CA GLU A 410 -24.19 -0.34 -4.69
C GLU A 410 -23.34 -0.20 -5.96
N ALA A 411 -22.71 0.96 -6.17
CA ALA A 411 -21.80 1.18 -7.29
C ALA A 411 -20.53 0.31 -7.22
N GLU A 412 -19.95 0.10 -6.03
CA GLU A 412 -18.78 -0.75 -5.84
C GLU A 412 -19.07 -2.23 -6.15
N GLU A 413 -20.24 -2.73 -5.79
CA GLU A 413 -20.71 -4.07 -6.19
C GLU A 413 -20.82 -4.18 -7.71
N HIS A 414 -21.42 -3.18 -8.37
CA HIS A 414 -21.54 -3.16 -9.83
C HIS A 414 -20.20 -3.03 -10.55
N ILE A 415 -19.27 -2.26 -10.01
CA ILE A 415 -17.86 -2.18 -10.43
C ILE A 415 -17.26 -3.58 -10.40
N ASN A 416 -17.32 -4.27 -9.26
CA ASN A 416 -16.78 -5.63 -9.14
C ASN A 416 -17.39 -6.60 -10.17
N ASN A 417 -18.70 -6.50 -10.42
CA ASN A 417 -19.36 -7.32 -11.43
C ASN A 417 -18.91 -6.98 -12.86
N PHE A 418 -18.74 -5.71 -13.21
CA PHE A 418 -18.37 -5.28 -14.56
C PHE A 418 -16.97 -5.79 -14.96
N TYR A 419 -16.01 -5.78 -14.04
CA TYR A 419 -14.63 -6.26 -14.33
C TYR A 419 -14.42 -7.73 -14.05
N SER A 420 -15.33 -8.41 -13.36
CA SER A 420 -15.30 -9.87 -13.26
C SER A 420 -15.74 -10.54 -14.56
N ASN A 421 -16.27 -9.78 -15.53
CA ASN A 421 -16.61 -10.30 -16.84
C ASN A 421 -15.35 -10.48 -17.71
N SER A 422 -14.76 -11.68 -17.65
CA SER A 422 -13.57 -12.04 -18.41
C SER A 422 -13.73 -11.95 -19.94
N ALA A 423 -14.98 -11.92 -20.44
CA ALA A 423 -15.25 -11.72 -21.87
C ALA A 423 -14.75 -10.35 -22.37
N TYR A 424 -14.56 -9.37 -21.48
CA TYR A 424 -14.03 -8.06 -21.86
C TYR A 424 -12.51 -7.97 -21.75
N TRP A 425 -11.83 -8.88 -21.05
CA TRP A 425 -10.40 -8.72 -20.73
C TRP A 425 -9.49 -8.81 -21.95
N GLU A 426 -9.89 -9.59 -22.96
CA GLU A 426 -9.16 -9.69 -24.22
C GLU A 426 -9.65 -8.66 -25.26
N ASN A 427 -10.61 -7.80 -24.92
CA ASN A 427 -11.01 -6.72 -25.83
C ASN A 427 -9.89 -5.67 -25.92
N VAL A 428 -9.53 -5.36 -27.15
CA VAL A 428 -8.68 -4.23 -27.50
C VAL A 428 -9.59 -3.05 -27.81
N ILE A 429 -9.50 -2.02 -26.97
CA ILE A 429 -10.22 -0.77 -27.16
C ILE A 429 -9.49 0.07 -28.21
N VAL A 430 -10.19 0.41 -29.27
CA VAL A 430 -9.68 1.10 -30.46
C VAL A 430 -10.53 2.31 -30.79
N SER A 431 -10.00 3.28 -31.53
CA SER A 431 -10.83 4.39 -32.00
C SER A 431 -11.95 3.87 -32.95
N PRO A 432 -13.02 4.63 -33.21
CA PRO A 432 -14.07 4.21 -34.15
C PRO A 432 -13.59 4.05 -35.59
N LEU A 433 -12.38 4.52 -35.93
CA LEU A 433 -11.77 4.38 -37.25
C LEU A 433 -11.32 2.93 -37.56
N PRO A 434 -10.41 2.29 -36.79
CA PRO A 434 -9.89 0.94 -37.04
C PRO A 434 -10.83 -0.22 -36.68
N ASN A 435 -12.12 0.03 -36.37
CA ASN A 435 -13.05 -1.02 -35.95
C ASN A 435 -13.44 -2.02 -37.07
N GLY A 436 -12.94 -1.81 -38.30
CA GLY A 436 -13.34 -2.57 -39.49
C GLY A 436 -13.11 -4.08 -39.44
N THR A 437 -11.94 -4.56 -39.01
CA THR A 437 -11.61 -6.00 -39.04
C THR A 437 -12.22 -6.81 -37.90
N ALA A 438 -12.97 -6.17 -36.98
CA ALA A 438 -13.51 -6.72 -35.73
C ALA A 438 -12.48 -7.34 -34.76
N GLU A 439 -11.29 -7.72 -35.23
CA GLU A 439 -10.20 -8.31 -34.46
C GLU A 439 -8.85 -7.68 -34.83
N THR A 440 -7.88 -7.75 -33.91
CA THR A 440 -6.46 -7.42 -34.14
C THR A 440 -5.75 -8.56 -34.88
N SER A 441 -4.52 -8.31 -35.35
CA SER A 441 -3.74 -9.31 -36.09
C SER A 441 -3.41 -10.58 -35.29
N ASP A 442 -3.45 -10.50 -33.96
CA ASP A 442 -3.31 -11.61 -33.02
C ASP A 442 -4.65 -12.24 -32.60
N GLY A 443 -5.76 -11.87 -33.25
CA GLY A 443 -7.09 -12.48 -33.05
C GLY A 443 -7.88 -11.94 -31.87
N ASN A 444 -7.46 -10.83 -31.26
CA ASN A 444 -8.21 -10.24 -30.14
C ASN A 444 -9.34 -9.34 -30.65
N PRO A 445 -10.56 -9.44 -30.09
CA PRO A 445 -11.68 -8.62 -30.51
C PRO A 445 -11.40 -7.11 -30.27
N LYS A 446 -11.76 -6.30 -31.26
CA LYS A 446 -11.72 -4.84 -31.21
C LYS A 446 -13.08 -4.30 -30.81
N SER A 447 -13.08 -3.25 -29.99
CA SER A 447 -14.29 -2.46 -29.74
C SER A 447 -13.92 -0.99 -29.54
N SER A 448 -14.83 -0.06 -29.82
CA SER A 448 -14.65 1.36 -29.49
C SER A 448 -14.97 1.71 -28.05
N GLY A 449 -15.46 0.72 -27.30
CA GLY A 449 -15.73 0.79 -25.89
C GLY A 449 -16.56 -0.38 -25.39
N THR A 450 -16.84 -0.41 -24.11
CA THR A 450 -17.78 -1.35 -23.50
C THR A 450 -18.54 -0.62 -22.40
N SER A 451 -19.83 -0.89 -22.30
CA SER A 451 -20.68 -0.36 -21.25
C SER A 451 -21.63 -1.43 -20.74
N TYR A 452 -22.00 -1.34 -19.47
CA TYR A 452 -23.01 -2.20 -18.90
C TYR A 452 -23.96 -1.40 -17.99
N PRO A 453 -25.28 -1.57 -18.15
CA PRO A 453 -26.25 -0.94 -17.26
C PRO A 453 -26.54 -1.78 -16.02
N TYR A 454 -26.56 -1.12 -14.87
CA TYR A 454 -27.00 -1.69 -13.60
C TYR A 454 -28.22 -0.96 -13.07
N LYS A 455 -29.13 -1.67 -12.41
CA LYS A 455 -30.35 -1.07 -11.87
C LYS A 455 -30.00 -0.25 -10.62
N ILE A 456 -30.49 0.99 -10.53
CA ILE A 456 -30.39 1.78 -9.29
C ILE A 456 -31.64 1.55 -8.44
N THR A 457 -31.45 1.18 -7.18
CA THR A 457 -32.55 0.94 -6.25
C THR A 457 -33.41 2.19 -6.05
N GLY A 458 -34.72 2.09 -6.33
CA GLY A 458 -35.67 3.19 -6.15
C GLY A 458 -35.68 4.24 -7.28
N SER A 459 -34.92 4.04 -8.36
CA SER A 459 -34.93 4.90 -9.56
C SER A 459 -35.45 4.15 -10.80
N GLY A 460 -35.99 4.89 -11.76
CA GLY A 460 -36.26 4.39 -13.12
C GLY A 460 -35.03 4.40 -14.03
N ASP A 461 -33.94 5.03 -13.57
CA ASP A 461 -32.68 5.15 -14.29
C ASP A 461 -31.75 3.96 -14.00
N ARG A 462 -30.62 3.93 -14.70
CA ARG A 462 -29.59 2.90 -14.56
C ARG A 462 -28.23 3.54 -14.27
N LEU A 463 -27.41 2.84 -13.50
CA LEU A 463 -26.01 3.16 -13.33
C LEU A 463 -25.23 2.51 -14.47
N TRP A 464 -24.67 3.32 -15.35
CA TRP A 464 -23.86 2.88 -16.46
C TRP A 464 -22.39 2.91 -16.04
N LEU A 465 -21.73 1.76 -16.14
CA LEU A 465 -20.29 1.65 -16.08
C LEU A 465 -19.76 1.50 -17.50
N GLY A 466 -18.89 2.42 -17.92
CA GLY A 466 -18.39 2.49 -19.28
C GLY A 466 -16.88 2.67 -19.34
N LEU A 467 -16.27 2.06 -20.35
CA LEU A 467 -14.91 2.36 -20.81
C LEU A 467 -14.97 2.59 -22.32
N MET A 468 -14.74 3.82 -22.74
CA MET A 468 -14.75 4.23 -24.15
C MET A 468 -13.36 4.64 -24.60
N TYR A 469 -13.09 4.54 -25.89
CA TYR A 469 -11.95 5.26 -26.47
C TYR A 469 -12.20 6.77 -26.36
N SER A 470 -11.20 7.52 -25.91
CA SER A 470 -11.28 8.97 -25.72
C SER A 470 -11.54 9.67 -27.05
N ARG A 471 -12.29 10.77 -27.00
CA ARG A 471 -12.53 11.63 -28.16
C ARG A 471 -11.43 12.68 -28.37
N GLU A 472 -10.60 12.88 -27.36
CA GLU A 472 -9.58 13.92 -27.34
C GLU A 472 -8.25 13.35 -27.81
N SER A 473 -7.85 13.71 -29.04
CA SER A 473 -6.50 13.59 -29.61
C SER A 473 -5.66 12.40 -29.14
N CYS A 474 -6.18 11.18 -29.32
CA CYS A 474 -5.47 9.95 -29.01
C CYS A 474 -5.27 9.09 -30.25
N THR A 475 -4.13 8.42 -30.32
CA THR A 475 -3.75 7.50 -31.39
C THR A 475 -3.35 6.16 -30.80
N GLY A 476 -3.69 5.07 -31.49
CA GLY A 476 -3.33 3.72 -31.09
C GLY A 476 -4.47 2.99 -30.40
N THR A 477 -4.14 1.97 -29.60
CA THR A 477 -5.09 1.06 -28.98
C THR A 477 -4.67 0.78 -27.53
N PHE A 478 -5.60 0.31 -26.71
CA PHE A 478 -5.29 -0.14 -25.36
C PHE A 478 -6.16 -1.34 -24.98
N ARG A 479 -5.70 -2.15 -24.03
CA ARG A 479 -6.49 -3.29 -23.53
C ARG A 479 -7.51 -2.81 -22.51
N PHE A 480 -8.66 -3.47 -22.45
CA PHE A 480 -9.68 -3.21 -21.44
C PHE A 480 -9.12 -3.25 -20.00
N THR A 481 -8.24 -4.22 -19.73
CA THR A 481 -7.50 -4.36 -18.47
C THR A 481 -6.01 -4.59 -18.72
N LEU A 482 -5.17 -4.21 -17.76
CA LEU A 482 -3.73 -4.57 -17.73
C LEU A 482 -3.46 -5.47 -16.54
N GLY A 483 -2.57 -6.44 -16.72
CA GLY A 483 -2.23 -7.43 -15.70
C GLY A 483 -1.89 -8.78 -16.32
N LYS A 484 -1.00 -9.52 -15.67
CA LYS A 484 -0.65 -10.91 -16.00
C LYS A 484 -1.60 -11.89 -15.32
N THR A 485 -2.12 -11.54 -14.15
CA THR A 485 -3.12 -12.33 -13.42
C THR A 485 -4.50 -11.72 -13.57
N ASP A 486 -5.53 -12.54 -13.36
CA ASP A 486 -6.92 -12.11 -13.32
C ASP A 486 -7.17 -11.05 -12.24
N GLU A 487 -6.40 -11.13 -11.15
CA GLU A 487 -6.44 -10.20 -10.02
C GLU A 487 -5.86 -8.84 -10.41
N GLU A 488 -4.64 -8.81 -10.95
CA GLU A 488 -4.02 -7.58 -11.45
C GLU A 488 -4.92 -6.88 -12.50
N LYS A 489 -5.57 -7.67 -13.38
CA LYS A 489 -6.55 -7.16 -14.35
C LYS A 489 -7.76 -6.52 -13.67
N ARG A 490 -8.31 -7.14 -12.62
CA ARG A 490 -9.42 -6.59 -11.83
C ARG A 490 -8.98 -5.31 -11.11
N ASP A 491 -7.82 -5.29 -10.48
CA ASP A 491 -7.35 -4.15 -9.68
C ASP A 491 -7.01 -2.95 -10.54
N TYR A 492 -6.38 -3.19 -11.71
CA TYR A 492 -6.19 -2.18 -12.73
C TYR A 492 -7.50 -1.46 -13.00
N CYS A 493 -8.59 -2.20 -13.24
CA CYS A 493 -9.87 -1.60 -13.58
C CYS A 493 -10.57 -0.96 -12.37
N ARG A 494 -10.63 -1.65 -11.23
CA ARG A 494 -11.21 -1.13 -9.98
C ARG A 494 -10.61 0.22 -9.61
N ALA A 495 -9.29 0.37 -9.71
CA ALA A 495 -8.60 1.61 -9.35
C ALA A 495 -9.15 2.83 -10.12
N ARG A 496 -9.43 2.71 -11.43
CA ARG A 496 -9.94 3.81 -12.25
C ARG A 496 -11.38 4.21 -11.89
N PHE A 497 -12.27 3.24 -11.71
CA PHE A 497 -13.66 3.55 -11.35
C PHE A 497 -13.82 3.98 -9.89
N ARG A 498 -13.02 3.42 -8.98
CA ARG A 498 -12.94 3.90 -7.59
C ARG A 498 -12.38 5.32 -7.53
N THR A 499 -11.47 5.70 -8.42
CA THR A 499 -11.00 7.09 -8.53
C THR A 499 -12.16 8.03 -8.84
N ILE A 500 -13.09 7.66 -9.73
CA ILE A 500 -14.31 8.44 -9.99
C ILE A 500 -15.19 8.52 -8.73
N LEU A 501 -15.47 7.38 -8.09
CA LEU A 501 -16.34 7.34 -6.90
C LEU A 501 -15.78 8.14 -5.72
N ASN A 502 -14.47 8.06 -5.50
CA ASN A 502 -13.80 8.68 -4.36
C ASN A 502 -13.32 10.10 -4.64
N GLY A 503 -13.17 10.49 -5.90
CA GLY A 503 -12.86 11.87 -6.30
C GLY A 503 -14.10 12.75 -6.43
N CYS A 504 -15.27 12.17 -6.69
CA CYS A 504 -16.52 12.91 -6.84
C CYS A 504 -17.42 12.84 -5.61
N GLN A 505 -17.89 14.01 -5.17
CA GLN A 505 -18.76 14.18 -3.99
C GLN A 505 -18.20 13.44 -2.76
N THR A 506 -16.99 13.83 -2.38
CA THR A 506 -16.17 13.16 -1.37
C THR A 506 -16.77 13.22 0.04
N ASP A 507 -17.75 14.10 0.26
CA ASP A 507 -18.47 14.31 1.51
C ASP A 507 -19.67 13.39 1.71
N MET A 508 -20.05 12.60 0.69
CA MET A 508 -21.24 11.74 0.72
C MET A 508 -20.96 10.34 0.18
N THR A 509 -21.53 9.32 0.82
CA THR A 509 -21.46 7.92 0.35
C THR A 509 -22.82 7.36 -0.11
N THR A 510 -23.93 8.01 0.25
CA THR A 510 -25.29 7.53 -0.05
C THR A 510 -25.94 8.21 -1.24
N ALA A 511 -25.36 9.31 -1.74
CA ALA A 511 -25.93 10.15 -2.78
C ALA A 511 -24.91 10.62 -3.83
N LYS A 512 -24.14 9.66 -4.37
CA LYS A 512 -23.19 9.88 -5.45
C LYS A 512 -23.90 10.15 -6.79
N LYS A 513 -23.24 10.89 -7.67
CA LYS A 513 -23.62 11.23 -9.05
C LYS A 513 -22.61 10.68 -10.07
N GLY A 514 -21.44 10.29 -9.59
CA GLY A 514 -20.36 9.72 -10.40
C GLY A 514 -19.65 10.79 -11.23
N GLY A 515 -19.17 10.40 -12.41
CA GLY A 515 -18.32 11.23 -13.25
C GLY A 515 -17.61 10.43 -14.33
N ILE A 516 -16.64 11.09 -14.95
CA ILE A 516 -15.81 10.57 -16.03
C ILE A 516 -14.34 10.71 -15.62
N LEU A 517 -13.50 9.77 -16.02
CA LEU A 517 -12.05 9.81 -15.84
C LEU A 517 -11.39 9.55 -17.19
N ASN A 518 -10.61 10.50 -17.67
CA ASN A 518 -9.79 10.35 -18.87
C ASN A 518 -8.39 9.91 -18.46
N ALA A 519 -8.00 8.67 -18.76
CA ALA A 519 -6.67 8.13 -18.46
C ALA A 519 -6.04 7.54 -19.74
N GLY A 520 -5.05 8.24 -20.29
CA GLY A 520 -4.50 7.94 -21.61
C GLY A 520 -5.57 8.05 -22.70
N CYS A 521 -5.67 7.04 -23.56
CA CYS A 521 -6.74 6.95 -24.56
C CYS A 521 -8.07 6.41 -24.02
N GLY A 522 -8.17 6.08 -22.73
CA GLY A 522 -9.38 5.51 -22.13
C GLY A 522 -10.20 6.55 -21.39
N THR A 523 -11.49 6.62 -21.70
CA THR A 523 -12.49 7.37 -20.93
C THR A 523 -13.34 6.40 -20.13
N TYR A 524 -13.13 6.39 -18.83
CA TYR A 524 -13.87 5.61 -17.85
C TYR A 524 -15.05 6.43 -17.34
N GLY A 525 -16.20 5.81 -17.09
CA GLY A 525 -17.35 6.57 -16.59
C GLY A 525 -18.27 5.77 -15.67
N VAL A 526 -18.72 6.46 -14.61
CA VAL A 526 -19.75 6.02 -13.67
C VAL A 526 -20.88 7.04 -13.78
N ILE A 527 -21.93 6.74 -14.55
CA ILE A 527 -22.97 7.73 -14.87
C ILE A 527 -24.35 7.14 -14.63
N ALA A 528 -25.17 7.82 -13.83
CA ALA A 528 -26.57 7.46 -13.67
C ALA A 528 -27.45 8.17 -14.71
N SER A 529 -28.12 7.39 -15.57
CA SER A 529 -28.93 7.92 -16.67
C SER A 529 -30.01 6.92 -17.09
N LYS A 530 -31.12 7.44 -17.61
CA LYS A 530 -32.20 6.64 -18.19
C LYS A 530 -31.74 5.83 -19.41
N ASP A 531 -30.95 6.48 -20.25
CA ASP A 531 -30.43 5.93 -21.50
C ASP A 531 -28.92 5.71 -21.39
N ASP A 532 -28.37 4.82 -22.23
CA ASP A 532 -26.93 4.54 -22.30
C ASP A 532 -26.12 5.76 -22.72
N PRO A 533 -25.36 6.42 -21.82
CA PRO A 533 -24.53 7.56 -22.19
C PRO A 533 -23.31 7.14 -23.02
N PHE A 534 -22.96 5.85 -23.03
CA PHE A 534 -21.80 5.28 -23.71
C PHE A 534 -22.18 4.56 -25.01
N SER A 535 -23.42 4.65 -25.47
CA SER A 535 -23.80 4.07 -26.76
C SER A 535 -22.99 4.72 -27.88
N MET A 536 -22.66 3.96 -28.93
CA MET A 536 -21.91 4.51 -30.06
C MET A 536 -22.60 5.73 -30.68
N GLU A 537 -23.93 5.74 -30.73
CA GLU A 537 -24.72 6.87 -31.24
C GLU A 537 -24.60 8.10 -30.34
N LYS A 538 -24.59 7.96 -29.01
CA LYS A 538 -24.47 9.12 -28.11
C LYS A 538 -23.03 9.58 -27.95
N TRP A 539 -22.09 8.65 -27.83
CA TRP A 539 -20.68 8.96 -27.61
C TRP A 539 -19.99 9.50 -28.87
N TYR A 540 -20.36 8.97 -30.04
CA TYR A 540 -19.74 9.29 -31.32
C TYR A 540 -20.73 9.81 -32.38
N GLY A 541 -21.96 10.17 -31.99
CA GLY A 541 -22.97 10.68 -32.94
C GLY A 541 -22.60 11.98 -33.63
N ASP A 542 -21.62 12.70 -33.09
CA ASP A 542 -21.15 13.99 -33.57
C ASP A 542 -19.76 13.92 -34.23
N LEU A 543 -19.29 12.74 -34.65
CA LEU A 543 -17.97 12.59 -35.29
C LEU A 543 -17.78 13.49 -36.53
N GLY A 544 -18.85 13.75 -37.28
CA GLY A 544 -18.79 14.47 -38.55
C GLY A 544 -18.40 13.55 -39.71
N THR A 545 -17.80 14.10 -40.76
CA THR A 545 -17.41 13.32 -41.95
C THR A 545 -16.01 12.77 -41.81
N LEU A 546 -15.79 11.54 -42.29
CA LEU A 546 -14.45 10.98 -42.40
C LEU A 546 -13.61 11.76 -43.43
N VAL A 547 -12.47 12.28 -43.00
CA VAL A 547 -11.46 12.98 -43.81
C VAL A 547 -10.23 12.09 -43.90
N CYS A 548 -9.69 11.89 -45.10
CA CYS A 548 -8.49 11.12 -45.36
C CYS A 548 -7.61 11.89 -46.35
N GLU A 549 -6.31 11.94 -46.08
CA GLU A 549 -5.30 12.62 -46.87
C GLU A 549 -4.00 11.80 -46.92
N ASP A 550 -3.13 12.12 -47.88
CA ASP A 550 -1.80 11.50 -47.95
C ASP A 550 -1.03 11.86 -46.67
N THR A 551 -0.47 10.86 -46.00
CA THR A 551 0.31 11.10 -44.77
C THR A 551 1.54 11.95 -45.10
N LEU A 552 1.66 13.10 -44.44
CA LEU A 552 2.83 13.98 -44.58
C LEU A 552 4.05 13.27 -43.97
N ALA A 553 4.93 12.77 -44.83
CA ALA A 553 6.09 11.99 -44.46
C ALA A 553 7.32 12.40 -45.29
N VAL A 554 8.49 12.52 -44.66
CA VAL A 554 9.76 12.73 -45.37
C VAL A 554 10.12 11.50 -46.21
N ASP A 555 10.94 11.66 -47.26
CA ASP A 555 11.22 10.61 -48.26
C ASP A 555 11.74 9.27 -47.68
N GLU A 556 12.31 9.29 -46.47
CA GLU A 556 12.84 8.13 -45.75
C GLU A 556 11.92 7.59 -44.64
N SER A 557 10.77 8.23 -44.40
CA SER A 557 9.87 7.84 -43.31
C SER A 557 9.15 6.52 -43.62
N PRO A 558 8.97 5.62 -42.63
CA PRO A 558 8.17 4.42 -42.79
C PRO A 558 6.69 4.71 -43.08
N LEU A 559 6.24 5.95 -42.85
CA LEU A 559 4.88 6.40 -43.18
C LEU A 559 4.76 6.87 -44.64
N ARG A 560 5.84 6.85 -45.43
CA ARG A 560 5.77 7.18 -46.85
C ARG A 560 4.82 6.21 -47.54
N GLY A 561 3.85 6.79 -48.22
CA GLY A 561 2.84 6.03 -48.92
C GLY A 561 1.80 5.38 -48.01
N THR A 562 1.38 6.13 -46.99
CA THR A 562 0.24 5.81 -46.13
C THR A 562 -0.82 6.91 -46.26
N CYS A 563 -2.04 6.62 -45.83
CA CYS A 563 -3.13 7.58 -45.70
C CYS A 563 -3.37 7.89 -44.23
N THR A 564 -3.51 9.17 -43.90
CA THR A 564 -3.91 9.62 -42.57
C THR A 564 -5.40 9.96 -42.61
N CYS A 565 -6.19 9.34 -41.75
CA CYS A 565 -7.64 9.55 -41.70
C CYS A 565 -8.09 10.00 -40.30
N TRP A 566 -9.08 10.88 -40.25
CA TRP A 566 -9.70 11.39 -39.04
C TRP A 566 -11.16 11.77 -39.26
N TYR A 567 -11.92 11.96 -38.19
CA TYR A 567 -13.27 12.51 -38.29
C TYR A 567 -13.24 14.03 -38.18
N SER A 568 -14.00 14.75 -39.01
CA SER A 568 -13.90 16.21 -39.16
C SER A 568 -14.10 17.00 -37.87
N ASN A 569 -14.92 16.50 -36.95
CA ASN A 569 -15.16 17.16 -35.67
C ASN A 569 -14.15 16.76 -34.59
N TYR A 570 -13.34 15.73 -34.87
CA TYR A 570 -12.32 15.19 -33.97
C TYR A 570 -11.02 14.93 -34.74
N PRO A 571 -10.34 15.98 -35.24
CA PRO A 571 -9.11 15.82 -36.03
C PRO A 571 -7.99 15.14 -35.24
N GLY A 572 -8.05 15.17 -33.91
CA GLY A 572 -7.13 14.44 -33.06
C GLY A 572 -7.29 12.92 -33.08
N LEU A 573 -8.47 12.40 -33.44
CA LEU A 573 -8.70 10.96 -33.63
C LEU A 573 -8.20 10.57 -35.00
N THR A 574 -6.88 10.49 -35.12
CA THR A 574 -6.20 10.20 -36.36
C THR A 574 -5.71 8.74 -36.37
N GLU A 575 -5.87 8.07 -37.50
CA GLU A 575 -5.31 6.74 -37.75
C GLU A 575 -4.56 6.72 -39.09
N VAL A 576 -3.48 5.93 -39.15
CA VAL A 576 -2.65 5.82 -40.36
C VAL A 576 -2.83 4.46 -40.98
N TYR A 577 -3.24 4.46 -42.24
CA TYR A 577 -3.52 3.27 -43.03
C TYR A 577 -2.52 3.11 -44.16
N LYS A 578 -2.27 1.86 -44.58
CA LYS A 578 -1.53 1.61 -45.80
C LYS A 578 -2.26 2.24 -46.99
N MET A 579 -1.52 2.87 -47.91
CA MET A 579 -2.14 3.47 -49.09
C MET A 579 -2.89 2.40 -49.88
N PRO A 580 -4.16 2.65 -50.25
CA PRO A 580 -4.95 1.71 -51.02
C PRO A 580 -4.36 1.52 -52.43
N PRO A 581 -4.70 0.41 -53.12
CA PRO A 581 -4.22 0.15 -54.47
C PRO A 581 -4.52 1.28 -55.49
N SER A 582 -5.57 2.07 -55.25
CA SER A 582 -5.94 3.24 -56.04
C SER A 582 -4.92 4.38 -56.00
N LYS A 583 -4.00 4.36 -55.03
CA LYS A 583 -3.01 5.41 -54.73
C LYS A 583 -3.61 6.79 -54.45
N GLN A 584 -4.82 6.83 -53.90
CA GLN A 584 -5.50 8.06 -53.53
C GLN A 584 -6.05 7.92 -52.11
N CYS A 585 -5.71 8.87 -51.24
CA CYS A 585 -6.22 8.92 -49.88
C CYS A 585 -7.47 9.81 -49.72
N LYS A 586 -7.94 10.51 -50.75
CA LYS A 586 -9.01 11.50 -50.62
C LYS A 586 -10.36 10.91 -50.18
N SER A 587 -10.97 11.52 -49.17
CA SER A 587 -12.32 11.19 -48.73
C SER A 587 -13.35 11.26 -49.84
N GLY A 588 -14.20 10.24 -49.92
CA GLY A 588 -15.18 10.04 -51.00
C GLY A 588 -14.70 9.08 -52.08
N ASP A 589 -13.38 8.97 -52.29
CA ASP A 589 -12.76 8.07 -53.27
C ASP A 589 -12.18 6.79 -52.62
N VAL A 590 -11.95 6.82 -51.30
CA VAL A 590 -11.44 5.68 -50.54
C VAL A 590 -12.57 4.70 -50.21
N ASN A 591 -12.44 3.47 -50.70
CA ASN A 591 -13.24 2.35 -50.22
C ASN A 591 -12.76 1.95 -48.82
N LEU A 592 -13.55 2.25 -47.78
CA LEU A 592 -13.21 1.94 -46.39
C LEU A 592 -12.86 0.47 -46.17
N LYS A 593 -13.50 -0.46 -46.90
CA LYS A 593 -13.16 -1.88 -46.81
C LYS A 593 -11.74 -2.16 -47.33
N GLU A 594 -11.31 -1.47 -48.38
CA GLU A 594 -9.94 -1.60 -48.89
C GLU A 594 -8.91 -0.97 -47.95
N LEU A 595 -9.29 0.10 -47.26
CA LEU A 595 -8.44 0.75 -46.28
C LEU A 595 -8.24 -0.11 -45.02
N PHE A 596 -9.28 -0.84 -44.58
CA PHE A 596 -9.21 -1.69 -43.38
C PHE A 596 -8.64 -3.10 -43.62
N ASN A 597 -8.62 -3.58 -44.87
CA ASN A 597 -8.13 -4.90 -45.22
C ASN A 597 -6.63 -4.92 -45.62
N ASN A 598 -5.97 -3.76 -45.67
CA ASN A 598 -4.56 -3.59 -46.07
C ASN A 598 -3.70 -3.09 -44.92
#